data_AF-A0A3B9G0J4-F1
#
_entry.id   AF-A0A3B9G0J4-F1
#
_cell.length_a   1.000
_cell.length_b   1.000
_cell.length_c   1.000
_cell.angle_alpha   90.00
_cell.angle_beta   90.00
_cell.angle_gamma   90.00
#
_symmetry.space_group_name_H-M   'P 1'
#
loop_
_entity.id
_entity.type
_entity.pdbx_description
1 polymer ?
#
loop_
_entity_poly.entity_id
_entity_poly.type
_entity_poly.pdbx_seq_one_letter_code
_entity_poly.pdbx_strand_id
1 'polypeptide(L)'
;FKNVLFNENSKTKLTKAYAKSGTVYDGVISANFTSSDTATIALTANQSTYTTTTVQDLVNAGLAAPKATSNKKSVAEVQNVSVSGDTIYVQVKANAIGTAKITVKFAGKKAVLTFTPKYQLNSSWFDSQSVVTSNTAGLTYAFKAYKPKVSKTYAAPSNLKFKTTYTNNKNAGTATITLTGTGNYTGTVTRTFNIAKADFTNAKITSVSSLKYTGTAKQPKMTVKIGKKTLNPKTDYIVYYSSYEYGSYSTTIPTAPGTYFVKVQGTGNFKSGVWSVNVKPFTIK
;
A
#
# COMPACT_ATOMS: atom_id res chain seq x y z
N PHE A 1 16.77 -12.15 -17.04
CA PHE A 1 15.91 -11.01 -17.39
C PHE A 1 15.79 -10.07 -16.19
N LYS A 2 15.98 -8.76 -16.37
CA LYS A 2 15.94 -7.73 -15.30
C LYS A 2 15.03 -6.58 -15.76
N ASN A 3 13.72 -6.71 -15.54
CA ASN A 3 12.75 -5.73 -16.02
C ASN A 3 13.03 -4.35 -15.41
N VAL A 4 13.03 -3.32 -16.26
CA VAL A 4 13.17 -1.91 -15.88
C VAL A 4 11.80 -1.26 -16.07
N LEU A 5 11.32 -0.46 -15.12
CA LEU A 5 10.22 0.46 -15.39
C LEU A 5 10.59 1.86 -14.91
N PHE A 6 9.84 2.82 -15.41
CA PHE A 6 10.15 4.24 -15.35
C PHE A 6 9.35 4.93 -14.24
N ASN A 7 9.61 6.21 -14.01
CA ASN A 7 8.97 7.00 -12.95
C ASN A 7 8.25 8.20 -13.56
N GLU A 8 6.93 8.26 -13.38
CA GLU A 8 6.05 9.32 -13.89
C GLU A 8 6.35 10.70 -13.28
N ASN A 9 7.01 10.77 -12.13
CA ASN A 9 7.11 11.99 -11.32
C ASN A 9 8.20 13.00 -11.74
N SER A 10 8.53 13.12 -13.03
CA SER A 10 9.38 14.21 -13.56
C SER A 10 8.55 15.48 -13.80
N LYS A 11 8.19 16.19 -12.73
CA LYS A 11 7.46 17.48 -12.79
C LYS A 11 8.33 18.65 -13.26
N THR A 12 8.75 18.65 -14.52
CA THR A 12 9.22 19.87 -15.20
C THR A 12 8.02 20.65 -15.72
N LYS A 13 7.65 21.74 -15.01
CA LYS A 13 6.78 22.78 -15.58
C LYS A 13 7.47 23.41 -16.81
N LEU A 14 6.81 23.37 -17.95
CA LEU A 14 6.94 24.42 -18.97
C LEU A 14 5.79 25.40 -18.73
N THR A 15 6.08 26.68 -18.54
CA THR A 15 5.07 27.69 -18.17
C THR A 15 5.04 28.87 -19.12
N LYS A 16 4.17 28.74 -20.14
CA LYS A 16 3.41 29.78 -20.87
C LYS A 16 4.14 30.86 -21.71
N ALA A 17 3.52 31.17 -22.86
CA ALA A 17 3.71 32.33 -23.75
C ALA A 17 5.07 32.44 -24.50
N TYR A 18 5.20 33.10 -25.66
CA TYR A 18 4.31 33.42 -26.81
C TYR A 18 5.26 33.56 -28.06
N ALA A 19 5.05 34.21 -29.22
CA ALA A 19 4.06 35.14 -29.79
C ALA A 19 4.08 35.04 -31.35
N LYS A 20 3.77 36.14 -32.08
CA LYS A 20 3.96 36.28 -33.55
C LYS A 20 5.33 35.73 -34.02
N SER A 21 5.36 35.09 -35.19
CA SER A 21 6.52 34.37 -35.76
C SER A 21 7.00 33.14 -34.93
N GLY A 22 6.40 32.89 -33.76
CA GLY A 22 6.65 31.71 -32.94
C GLY A 22 5.61 30.60 -33.14
N THR A 23 6.03 29.38 -32.83
CA THR A 23 5.21 28.16 -32.66
C THR A 23 5.82 27.35 -31.52
N VAL A 24 4.99 26.73 -30.66
CA VAL A 24 5.39 26.37 -29.28
C VAL A 24 5.11 24.90 -28.96
N TYR A 25 6.10 24.22 -28.37
CA TYR A 25 5.93 22.87 -27.84
C TYR A 25 5.45 22.96 -26.39
N ASP A 26 4.19 22.62 -26.12
CA ASP A 26 3.70 22.42 -24.75
C ASP A 26 3.39 20.92 -24.55
N GLY A 27 4.42 20.19 -24.13
CA GLY A 27 4.38 18.73 -24.03
C GLY A 27 3.76 18.26 -22.71
N VAL A 28 2.48 17.92 -22.73
CA VAL A 28 1.88 17.10 -21.65
C VAL A 28 2.51 15.71 -21.71
N ILE A 29 3.21 15.30 -20.65
CA ILE A 29 3.85 13.99 -20.57
C ILE A 29 2.79 12.93 -20.20
N SER A 30 2.02 12.48 -21.19
CA SER A 30 1.09 11.35 -21.12
C SER A 30 1.82 10.03 -21.40
N ALA A 31 2.62 9.58 -20.43
CA ALA A 31 3.47 8.41 -20.59
C ALA A 31 2.73 7.08 -20.34
N ASN A 32 2.04 6.56 -21.35
CA ASN A 32 1.50 5.19 -21.34
C ASN A 32 2.62 4.18 -21.61
N PHE A 33 3.07 3.46 -20.58
CA PHE A 33 4.18 2.49 -20.68
C PHE A 33 3.69 1.05 -20.93
N THR A 34 4.17 0.40 -21.98
CA THR A 34 3.94 -1.03 -22.25
C THR A 34 5.24 -1.75 -22.63
N SER A 35 5.45 -2.95 -22.07
CA SER A 35 6.68 -3.78 -22.14
C SER A 35 7.92 -3.24 -21.40
N SER A 36 8.91 -4.11 -21.17
CA SER A 36 9.77 -4.09 -19.97
C SER A 36 11.17 -3.48 -20.10
N ASP A 37 11.55 -2.99 -21.29
CA ASP A 37 12.87 -2.38 -21.54
C ASP A 37 12.80 -1.07 -22.33
N THR A 38 11.70 -0.81 -23.06
CA THR A 38 11.54 0.38 -23.92
C THR A 38 10.43 1.29 -23.39
N ALA A 39 10.79 2.53 -23.05
CA ALA A 39 9.84 3.59 -22.74
C ALA A 39 9.36 4.28 -24.02
N THR A 40 8.08 4.62 -24.10
CA THR A 40 7.56 5.57 -25.10
C THR A 40 7.35 6.93 -24.45
N ILE A 41 7.91 7.99 -25.03
CA ILE A 41 7.74 9.36 -24.58
C ILE A 41 6.89 10.12 -25.61
N ALA A 42 5.72 10.60 -25.19
CA ALA A 42 4.88 11.49 -25.98
C ALA A 42 5.30 12.95 -25.79
N LEU A 43 5.30 13.71 -26.89
CA LEU A 43 5.53 15.16 -26.94
C LEU A 43 4.56 15.80 -27.93
N THR A 44 3.55 16.51 -27.44
CA THR A 44 2.68 17.34 -28.29
C THR A 44 3.44 18.60 -28.75
N ALA A 45 3.33 18.95 -30.03
CA ALA A 45 3.79 20.23 -30.55
C ALA A 45 2.57 21.08 -30.96
N ASN A 46 2.36 22.21 -30.30
CA ASN A 46 1.18 23.03 -30.52
C ASN A 46 1.45 24.10 -31.58
N GLN A 47 0.54 24.21 -32.53
CA GLN A 47 0.63 25.21 -33.58
C GLN A 47 0.10 26.57 -33.09
N SER A 48 0.71 27.66 -33.55
CA SER A 48 0.37 29.03 -33.10
C SER A 48 -0.87 29.61 -33.78
N THR A 49 -1.28 28.99 -34.88
CA THR A 49 -2.52 29.22 -35.61
C THR A 49 -3.51 28.10 -35.33
N TYR A 50 -4.81 28.44 -35.26
CA TYR A 50 -5.89 27.45 -35.26
C TYR A 50 -6.08 26.87 -36.67
N THR A 51 -5.13 26.05 -37.09
CA THR A 51 -5.12 25.31 -38.35
C THR A 51 -5.49 23.85 -38.13
N THR A 52 -6.20 23.23 -39.06
CA THR A 52 -6.56 21.80 -39.02
C THR A 52 -5.41 20.87 -39.39
N THR A 53 -4.37 21.39 -40.07
CA THR A 53 -3.13 20.68 -40.39
C THR A 53 -2.39 20.28 -39.12
N THR A 54 -2.09 18.99 -38.94
CA THR A 54 -1.35 18.47 -37.77
C THR A 54 0.17 18.40 -38.01
N VAL A 55 0.95 18.11 -36.97
CA VAL A 55 2.39 17.80 -37.10
C VAL A 55 2.64 16.66 -38.08
N GLN A 56 1.81 15.62 -38.08
CA GLN A 56 1.90 14.52 -39.05
C GLN A 56 1.73 15.02 -40.49
N ASP A 57 0.77 15.91 -40.72
CA ASP A 57 0.50 16.45 -42.06
C ASP A 57 1.64 17.36 -42.54
N LEU A 58 2.24 18.15 -41.66
CA LEU A 58 3.43 18.93 -41.97
C LEU A 58 4.62 18.04 -42.37
N VAL A 59 4.83 16.92 -41.66
CA VAL A 59 5.89 15.94 -42.01
C VAL A 59 5.58 15.23 -43.32
N ASN A 60 4.32 14.85 -43.56
CA ASN A 60 3.87 14.28 -44.84
C ASN A 60 4.06 15.27 -46.01
N ALA A 61 3.87 16.58 -45.77
CA ALA A 61 4.11 17.66 -46.72
C ALA A 61 5.61 18.04 -46.89
N GLY A 62 6.53 17.23 -46.35
CA GLY A 62 7.97 17.37 -46.57
C GLY A 62 8.75 18.13 -45.47
N LEU A 63 8.11 18.53 -44.37
CA LEU A 63 8.85 19.09 -43.23
C LEU A 63 9.75 18.02 -42.60
N ALA A 64 11.02 18.34 -42.40
CA ALA A 64 12.02 17.40 -41.88
C ALA A 64 11.59 16.75 -40.55
N ALA A 65 11.34 15.44 -40.61
CA ALA A 65 10.81 14.63 -39.51
C ALA A 65 11.60 14.79 -38.18
N PRO A 66 10.93 14.66 -37.02
CA PRO A 66 11.55 14.80 -35.71
C PRO A 66 12.66 13.78 -35.48
N LYS A 67 13.76 14.21 -34.86
CA LYS A 67 14.94 13.37 -34.56
C LYS A 67 15.26 13.43 -33.07
N ALA A 68 15.39 12.28 -32.42
CA ALA A 68 15.78 12.18 -31.02
C ALA A 68 17.16 11.53 -30.85
N THR A 69 17.91 11.98 -29.85
CA THR A 69 19.27 11.53 -29.56
C THR A 69 19.47 11.37 -28.06
N SER A 70 20.27 10.40 -27.63
CA SER A 70 20.69 10.25 -26.22
C SER A 70 22.12 10.73 -26.04
N ASN A 71 22.38 11.53 -25.02
CA ASN A 71 23.77 11.89 -24.66
C ASN A 71 24.54 10.73 -24.00
N LYS A 72 23.89 9.61 -23.67
CA LYS A 72 24.51 8.45 -23.01
C LYS A 72 23.82 7.14 -23.41
N LYS A 73 24.09 6.67 -24.63
CA LYS A 73 23.58 5.40 -25.19
C LYS A 73 23.73 4.19 -24.25
N SER A 74 24.82 4.13 -23.47
CA SER A 74 25.06 3.06 -22.49
C SER A 74 24.10 3.03 -21.31
N VAL A 75 23.38 4.12 -21.03
CA VAL A 75 22.27 4.17 -20.06
C VAL A 75 20.93 4.05 -20.77
N ALA A 76 20.73 4.79 -21.85
CA ALA A 76 19.47 4.80 -22.59
C ALA A 76 19.69 5.15 -24.06
N GLU A 77 18.99 4.46 -24.96
CA GLU A 77 19.17 4.59 -26.41
C GLU A 77 17.83 4.73 -27.14
N VAL A 78 17.71 5.78 -27.94
CA VAL A 78 16.57 5.99 -28.85
C VAL A 78 16.55 4.84 -29.87
N GLN A 79 15.47 4.08 -29.89
CA GLN A 79 15.23 3.01 -30.86
C GLN A 79 14.46 3.52 -32.08
N ASN A 80 13.46 4.38 -31.86
CA ASN A 80 12.56 4.88 -32.89
C ASN A 80 12.04 6.29 -32.54
N VAL A 81 11.67 7.06 -33.56
CA VAL A 81 10.90 8.30 -33.44
C VAL A 81 9.79 8.27 -34.49
N SER A 82 8.54 8.37 -34.06
CA SER A 82 7.37 8.46 -34.94
C SER A 82 6.51 9.67 -34.56
N VAL A 83 5.48 9.92 -35.37
CA VAL A 83 4.46 10.95 -35.14
C VAL A 83 3.08 10.29 -35.26
N SER A 84 2.08 10.85 -34.59
CA SER A 84 0.67 10.62 -34.90
C SER A 84 -0.14 11.85 -34.45
N GLY A 85 -0.88 12.46 -35.38
CA GLY A 85 -1.47 13.79 -35.20
C GLY A 85 -0.38 14.81 -34.79
N ASP A 86 -0.64 15.59 -33.74
CA ASP A 86 0.31 16.56 -33.20
C ASP A 86 1.33 15.98 -32.19
N THR A 87 1.33 14.66 -31.97
CA THR A 87 2.17 14.01 -30.95
C THR A 87 3.37 13.30 -31.59
N ILE A 88 4.58 13.70 -31.18
CA ILE A 88 5.83 13.01 -31.46
C ILE A 88 6.04 11.92 -30.40
N TYR A 89 6.27 10.69 -30.84
CA TYR A 89 6.54 9.54 -29.97
C TYR A 89 8.01 9.13 -30.09
N VAL A 90 8.73 9.10 -28.96
CA VAL A 90 10.14 8.67 -28.90
C VAL A 90 10.23 7.37 -28.12
N GLN A 91 10.64 6.28 -28.78
CA GLN A 91 10.90 5.00 -28.12
C GLN A 91 12.36 4.95 -27.63
N VAL A 92 12.56 4.73 -26.34
CA VAL A 92 13.86 4.76 -25.66
C VAL A 92 14.07 3.47 -24.87
N LYS A 93 15.02 2.65 -25.31
CA LYS A 93 15.46 1.44 -24.61
C LYS A 93 16.37 1.82 -23.44
N ALA A 94 16.13 1.23 -22.27
CA ALA A 94 17.05 1.30 -21.14
C ALA A 94 18.15 0.23 -21.28
N ASN A 95 19.40 0.66 -21.32
CA ASN A 95 20.57 -0.23 -21.43
C ASN A 95 21.26 -0.43 -20.07
N ALA A 96 21.28 0.58 -19.19
CA ALA A 96 21.79 0.46 -17.82
C ALA A 96 21.18 1.51 -16.88
N ILE A 97 21.36 1.32 -15.56
CA ILE A 97 20.99 2.33 -14.55
C ILE A 97 21.91 3.56 -14.66
N GLY A 98 21.30 4.74 -14.54
CA GLY A 98 21.98 6.03 -14.53
C GLY A 98 21.01 7.12 -14.93
N THR A 99 21.55 8.27 -15.35
CA THR A 99 20.77 9.33 -15.97
C THR A 99 21.31 9.61 -17.37
N ALA A 100 20.41 9.67 -18.35
CA ALA A 100 20.66 10.15 -19.69
C ALA A 100 19.79 11.39 -19.97
N LYS A 101 20.21 12.22 -20.93
CA LYS A 101 19.40 13.30 -21.49
C LYS A 101 19.01 12.94 -22.92
N ILE A 102 17.71 12.79 -23.14
CA ILE A 102 17.14 12.55 -24.48
C ILE A 102 16.82 13.92 -25.08
N THR A 103 17.54 14.28 -26.15
CA THR A 103 17.34 15.55 -26.87
C THR A 103 16.56 15.28 -28.16
N VAL A 104 15.35 15.81 -28.23
CA VAL A 104 14.47 15.76 -29.40
C VAL A 104 14.60 17.08 -30.16
N LYS A 105 14.77 17.03 -31.48
CA LYS A 105 14.85 18.18 -32.38
C LYS A 105 13.78 18.06 -33.45
N PHE A 106 13.01 19.13 -33.67
CA PHE A 106 12.02 19.26 -34.73
C PHE A 106 11.80 20.75 -35.04
N ALA A 107 11.50 21.10 -36.30
CA ALA A 107 11.29 22.48 -36.77
C ALA A 107 12.28 23.52 -36.19
N GLY A 108 13.58 23.21 -36.18
CA GLY A 108 14.64 24.08 -35.64
C GLY A 108 14.68 24.26 -34.11
N LYS A 109 13.72 23.72 -33.35
CA LYS A 109 13.69 23.76 -31.88
C LYS A 109 14.30 22.49 -31.27
N LYS A 110 14.54 22.52 -29.95
CA LYS A 110 15.01 21.37 -29.16
C LYS A 110 14.23 21.23 -27.85
N ALA A 111 13.82 20.01 -27.51
CA ALA A 111 13.37 19.63 -26.18
C ALA A 111 14.42 18.70 -25.54
N VAL A 112 14.67 18.83 -24.24
CA VAL A 112 15.66 18.00 -23.52
C VAL A 112 15.01 17.37 -22.29
N LEU A 113 14.88 16.05 -22.34
CA LEU A 113 14.19 15.24 -21.33
C LEU A 113 15.22 14.49 -20.47
N THR A 114 14.98 14.41 -19.16
CA THR A 114 15.86 13.67 -18.25
C THR A 114 15.31 12.27 -18.02
N PHE A 115 16.07 11.26 -18.41
CA PHE A 115 15.66 9.86 -18.40
C PHE A 115 16.52 9.07 -17.40
N THR A 116 15.88 8.52 -16.37
CA THR A 116 16.55 7.80 -15.26
C THR A 116 15.88 6.44 -15.04
N PRO A 117 16.32 5.39 -15.77
CA PRO A 117 15.79 4.02 -15.61
C PRO A 117 15.99 3.47 -14.19
N LYS A 118 15.05 2.62 -13.75
CA LYS A 118 15.08 1.93 -12.46
C LYS A 118 14.72 0.45 -12.57
N TYR A 119 15.43 -0.40 -11.83
CA TYR A 119 15.10 -1.82 -11.76
C TYR A 119 13.77 -2.03 -11.04
N GLN A 120 12.94 -2.95 -11.56
CA GLN A 120 11.82 -3.47 -10.78
C GLN A 120 12.30 -4.28 -9.59
N LEU A 121 11.55 -4.23 -8.49
CA LEU A 121 11.61 -5.29 -7.48
C LEU A 121 11.08 -6.60 -8.08
N ASN A 122 11.96 -7.58 -8.27
CA ASN A 122 11.52 -8.94 -8.61
C ASN A 122 11.05 -9.65 -7.34
N SER A 123 9.90 -10.33 -7.40
CA SER A 123 9.37 -11.14 -6.29
C SER A 123 10.36 -12.23 -5.84
N SER A 124 11.16 -12.81 -6.76
CA SER A 124 12.14 -13.86 -6.42
C SER A 124 13.37 -13.40 -5.63
N TRP A 125 13.58 -12.09 -5.48
CA TRP A 125 14.63 -11.53 -4.62
C TRP A 125 14.29 -11.59 -3.12
N PHE A 126 13.04 -11.90 -2.80
CA PHE A 126 12.53 -11.97 -1.44
C PHE A 126 11.99 -13.36 -1.17
N ASP A 127 12.36 -13.93 -0.03
CA ASP A 127 11.98 -15.28 0.36
C ASP A 127 10.46 -15.51 0.20
N SER A 128 10.05 -16.71 -0.25
CA SER A 128 8.63 -17.09 -0.25
C SER A 128 8.12 -17.24 1.19
N GLN A 129 8.97 -17.70 2.11
CA GLN A 129 8.72 -17.80 3.55
C GLN A 129 9.21 -16.56 4.31
N SER A 130 9.09 -15.36 3.72
CA SER A 130 9.61 -14.08 4.26
C SER A 130 8.91 -13.55 5.53
N VAL A 131 8.15 -14.40 6.24
CA VAL A 131 7.95 -14.29 7.68
C VAL A 131 8.81 -15.35 8.36
N VAL A 132 10.12 -15.11 8.35
CA VAL A 132 11.05 -15.74 9.30
C VAL A 132 10.84 -15.07 10.67
N THR A 133 9.70 -15.37 11.29
CA THR A 133 9.68 -15.56 12.73
C THR A 133 10.50 -16.82 13.02
N SER A 134 11.45 -16.74 13.94
CA SER A 134 12.38 -17.84 14.26
C SER A 134 11.73 -18.97 15.08
N ASN A 135 10.49 -19.31 14.75
CA ASN A 135 9.69 -20.37 15.34
C ASN A 135 8.56 -20.72 14.35
N THR A 136 8.39 -22.01 14.05
CA THR A 136 7.34 -22.56 13.18
C THR A 136 5.95 -22.50 13.84
N ALA A 137 5.88 -22.22 15.15
CA ALA A 137 4.64 -21.87 15.83
C ALA A 137 4.13 -20.49 15.35
N GLY A 138 3.03 -20.50 14.60
CA GLY A 138 2.46 -19.31 13.96
C GLY A 138 2.11 -18.17 14.92
N LEU A 139 2.23 -16.93 14.42
CA LEU A 139 1.94 -15.72 15.17
C LEU A 139 0.52 -15.74 15.74
N THR A 140 0.36 -15.35 17.01
CA THR A 140 -0.92 -15.30 17.73
C THR A 140 -1.09 -13.91 18.34
N TYR A 141 -2.33 -13.38 18.36
CA TYR A 141 -2.61 -12.02 18.84
C TYR A 141 -2.01 -11.71 20.23
N ALA A 142 -1.12 -10.72 20.30
CA ALA A 142 -0.41 -10.34 21.54
C ALA A 142 -0.55 -8.84 21.86
N PHE A 143 -1.69 -8.22 21.50
CA PHE A 143 -2.02 -6.80 21.69
C PHE A 143 -1.07 -5.76 21.02
N LYS A 144 0.05 -6.18 20.44
CA LYS A 144 1.07 -5.37 19.77
C LYS A 144 1.12 -5.67 18.27
N ALA A 145 1.67 -4.73 17.49
CA ALA A 145 1.86 -4.93 16.06
C ALA A 145 3.12 -5.76 15.77
N TYR A 146 3.03 -6.68 14.81
CA TYR A 146 4.12 -7.51 14.29
C TYR A 146 4.80 -6.84 13.11
N LYS A 147 6.13 -6.88 13.08
CA LYS A 147 6.94 -6.42 11.94
C LYS A 147 7.97 -7.50 11.58
N PRO A 148 7.57 -8.60 10.93
CA PRO A 148 8.50 -9.66 10.54
C PRO A 148 9.63 -9.15 9.64
N LYS A 149 10.85 -9.64 9.85
CA LYS A 149 11.99 -9.29 9.00
C LYS A 149 11.89 -10.07 7.68
N VAL A 150 11.87 -9.34 6.57
CA VAL A 150 11.93 -9.92 5.22
C VAL A 150 13.37 -10.27 4.87
N SER A 151 13.60 -11.53 4.51
CA SER A 151 14.89 -12.05 4.03
C SER A 151 15.06 -11.85 2.52
N LYS A 152 16.29 -11.56 2.09
CA LYS A 152 16.73 -11.57 0.68
C LYS A 152 17.12 -12.99 0.27
N THR A 153 16.87 -13.39 -0.97
CA THR A 153 17.44 -14.61 -1.57
C THR A 153 18.83 -14.33 -2.16
N TYR A 154 19.61 -15.37 -2.47
CA TYR A 154 20.89 -15.22 -3.18
C TYR A 154 20.76 -14.59 -4.59
N ALA A 155 19.57 -14.63 -5.19
CA ALA A 155 19.28 -13.97 -6.46
C ALA A 155 19.05 -12.45 -6.32
N ALA A 156 18.97 -11.92 -5.11
CA ALA A 156 18.79 -10.50 -4.85
C ALA A 156 20.08 -9.70 -5.11
N PRO A 157 20.02 -8.53 -5.80
CA PRO A 157 21.18 -7.67 -5.94
C PRO A 157 21.77 -7.25 -4.58
N SER A 158 23.09 -7.27 -4.46
CA SER A 158 23.80 -6.87 -3.22
C SER A 158 23.40 -5.46 -2.78
N ASN A 159 23.37 -4.52 -3.73
CA ASN A 159 22.96 -3.13 -3.55
C ASN A 159 21.43 -2.89 -3.57
N LEU A 160 20.59 -3.93 -3.48
CA LEU A 160 19.13 -3.82 -3.44
C LEU A 160 18.65 -2.96 -2.26
N LYS A 161 17.98 -1.84 -2.58
CA LYS A 161 17.35 -0.90 -1.65
C LYS A 161 15.82 -0.89 -1.81
N PHE A 162 15.11 -1.00 -0.69
CA PHE A 162 13.65 -0.94 -0.61
C PHE A 162 13.21 -0.36 0.74
N LYS A 163 11.95 0.08 0.82
CA LYS A 163 11.24 0.41 2.06
C LYS A 163 10.24 -0.72 2.35
N THR A 164 10.06 -1.05 3.63
CA THR A 164 9.03 -2.00 4.09
C THR A 164 7.92 -1.26 4.84
N THR A 165 6.67 -1.54 4.52
CA THR A 165 5.47 -1.13 5.28
C THR A 165 4.60 -2.35 5.60
N TYR A 166 3.66 -2.19 6.54
CA TYR A 166 2.82 -3.26 7.05
C TYR A 166 1.38 -2.76 7.22
N THR A 167 0.39 -3.61 6.91
CA THR A 167 -1.03 -3.36 7.17
C THR A 167 -1.68 -4.57 7.87
N ASN A 168 -2.75 -4.32 8.63
CA ASN A 168 -3.50 -5.29 9.45
C ASN A 168 -2.67 -6.08 10.49
N ASN A 169 -1.39 -5.75 10.66
CA ASN A 169 -0.36 -6.48 11.39
C ASN A 169 -0.46 -6.50 12.92
N LYS A 170 -1.63 -6.23 13.50
CA LYS A 170 -1.85 -6.18 14.96
C LYS A 170 -2.97 -7.11 15.43
N ASN A 171 -4.03 -7.23 14.65
CA ASN A 171 -5.23 -8.01 14.99
C ASN A 171 -5.11 -9.42 14.42
N ALA A 172 -5.99 -10.32 14.85
CA ALA A 172 -6.08 -11.66 14.26
C ALA A 172 -6.62 -11.60 12.82
N GLY A 173 -6.15 -12.51 11.95
CA GLY A 173 -6.44 -12.57 10.52
C GLY A 173 -5.19 -12.29 9.66
N THR A 174 -5.42 -12.05 8.37
CA THR A 174 -4.35 -11.84 7.38
C THR A 174 -3.79 -10.42 7.43
N ALA A 175 -2.49 -10.33 7.71
CA ALA A 175 -1.68 -9.12 7.62
C ALA A 175 -0.85 -9.11 6.33
N THR A 176 -0.49 -7.91 5.86
CA THR A 176 0.28 -7.72 4.62
C THR A 176 1.56 -6.96 4.89
N ILE A 177 2.65 -7.40 4.26
CA ILE A 177 3.93 -6.71 4.15
C ILE A 177 4.02 -6.17 2.71
N THR A 178 4.31 -4.88 2.57
CA THR A 178 4.55 -4.25 1.26
C THR A 178 5.99 -3.75 1.19
N LEU A 179 6.69 -4.18 0.15
CA LEU A 179 8.04 -3.79 -0.20
C LEU A 179 7.95 -2.80 -1.36
N THR A 180 8.61 -1.65 -1.25
CA THR A 180 8.63 -0.61 -2.29
C THR A 180 10.07 -0.31 -2.69
N GLY A 181 10.41 -0.38 -3.98
CA GLY A 181 11.76 -0.10 -4.46
C GLY A 181 12.19 1.34 -4.16
N THR A 182 13.46 1.53 -3.78
CA THR A 182 14.00 2.87 -3.49
C THR A 182 15.35 3.12 -4.16
N GLY A 183 15.72 4.39 -4.34
CA GLY A 183 16.91 4.78 -5.09
C GLY A 183 16.84 4.33 -6.54
N ASN A 184 17.70 3.40 -6.93
CA ASN A 184 17.79 2.81 -8.27
C ASN A 184 16.72 1.72 -8.54
N TYR A 185 15.89 1.41 -7.53
CA TYR A 185 14.80 0.45 -7.62
C TYR A 185 13.45 1.17 -7.59
N THR A 186 12.43 0.56 -8.18
CA THR A 186 11.03 0.99 -8.13
C THR A 186 10.09 -0.22 -8.23
N GLY A 187 8.78 0.02 -8.28
CA GLY A 187 7.75 -1.02 -8.19
C GLY A 187 7.54 -1.53 -6.76
N THR A 188 6.63 -2.49 -6.61
CA THR A 188 6.29 -3.10 -5.33
C THR A 188 6.25 -4.62 -5.37
N VAL A 189 6.53 -5.24 -4.23
CA VAL A 189 6.33 -6.67 -3.99
C VAL A 189 5.56 -6.83 -2.68
N THR A 190 4.52 -7.64 -2.67
CA THR A 190 3.72 -7.93 -1.47
C THR A 190 3.96 -9.35 -0.96
N ARG A 191 3.73 -9.53 0.34
CA ARG A 191 3.72 -10.81 1.06
C ARG A 191 2.63 -10.74 2.13
N THR A 192 2.02 -11.86 2.47
CA THR A 192 1.00 -11.96 3.52
C THR A 192 1.45 -12.89 4.63
N PHE A 193 0.86 -12.71 5.83
CA PHE A 193 1.04 -13.63 6.95
C PHE A 193 -0.21 -13.66 7.83
N ASN A 194 -0.46 -14.79 8.47
CA ASN A 194 -1.59 -14.95 9.37
C ASN A 194 -1.21 -14.60 10.82
N ILE A 195 -2.15 -13.99 11.54
CA ILE A 195 -2.11 -13.83 13.00
C ILE A 195 -3.30 -14.61 13.56
N ALA A 196 -3.03 -15.71 14.26
CA ALA A 196 -4.04 -16.52 14.92
C ALA A 196 -4.75 -15.77 16.06
N LYS A 197 -5.99 -16.15 16.34
CA LYS A 197 -6.77 -15.64 17.48
C LYS A 197 -6.12 -16.07 18.80
N ALA A 198 -6.00 -15.12 19.73
CA ALA A 198 -5.53 -15.39 21.08
C ALA A 198 -6.49 -16.29 21.84
N ASP A 199 -5.96 -17.05 22.80
CA ASP A 199 -6.80 -17.73 23.77
C ASP A 199 -7.38 -16.75 24.80
N PHE A 200 -8.59 -17.03 25.26
CA PHE A 200 -9.34 -16.26 26.25
C PHE A 200 -9.45 -16.98 27.60
N THR A 201 -9.00 -18.24 27.69
CA THR A 201 -9.05 -19.09 28.90
C THR A 201 -8.62 -18.38 30.18
N ASN A 202 -7.62 -17.51 30.12
CA ASN A 202 -7.07 -16.78 31.26
C ASN A 202 -7.72 -15.38 31.53
N ALA A 203 -8.88 -15.10 30.93
CA ALA A 203 -9.60 -13.83 31.14
C ALA A 203 -10.32 -13.83 32.50
N LYS A 204 -10.05 -12.80 33.32
CA LYS A 204 -10.62 -12.62 34.67
C LYS A 204 -11.43 -11.32 34.76
N ILE A 205 -12.65 -11.41 35.29
CA ILE A 205 -13.45 -10.24 35.67
C ILE A 205 -12.94 -9.75 37.03
N THR A 206 -12.23 -8.61 37.03
CA THR A 206 -11.55 -8.08 38.23
C THR A 206 -12.43 -7.15 39.06
N SER A 207 -13.37 -6.44 38.44
CA SER A 207 -14.35 -5.59 39.13
C SER A 207 -15.63 -5.43 38.31
N VAL A 208 -16.76 -5.22 39.00
CA VAL A 208 -18.09 -4.94 38.41
C VAL A 208 -18.78 -3.94 39.34
N SER A 209 -19.43 -2.91 38.80
CA SER A 209 -20.21 -1.94 39.57
C SER A 209 -21.63 -2.45 39.86
N SER A 210 -22.13 -2.20 41.07
CA SER A 210 -23.57 -2.16 41.32
C SER A 210 -24.26 -1.08 40.47
N LEU A 211 -25.53 -1.27 40.18
CA LEU A 211 -26.39 -0.32 39.46
C LEU A 211 -27.47 0.22 40.39
N LYS A 212 -27.95 1.43 40.10
CA LYS A 212 -29.23 1.92 40.62
C LYS A 212 -30.37 1.44 39.72
N TYR A 213 -31.50 1.04 40.28
CA TYR A 213 -32.71 0.76 39.52
C TYR A 213 -33.27 2.05 38.91
N THR A 214 -33.52 2.05 37.60
CA THR A 214 -34.05 3.20 36.84
C THR A 214 -35.21 2.80 35.91
N GLY A 215 -35.86 1.66 36.18
CA GLY A 215 -36.89 1.06 35.29
C GLY A 215 -36.37 0.64 33.91
N THR A 216 -35.06 0.75 33.66
CA THR A 216 -34.46 0.71 32.32
C THR A 216 -33.17 -0.11 32.33
N ALA A 217 -32.94 -0.89 31.28
CA ALA A 217 -31.79 -1.77 31.17
C ALA A 217 -30.48 -0.97 31.06
N LYS A 218 -29.49 -1.29 31.90
CA LYS A 218 -28.19 -0.60 31.93
C LYS A 218 -27.05 -1.60 32.13
N GLN A 219 -26.04 -1.56 31.25
CA GLN A 219 -24.87 -2.42 31.38
C GLN A 219 -24.02 -1.99 32.60
N PRO A 220 -23.67 -2.89 33.54
CA PRO A 220 -22.78 -2.57 34.65
C PRO A 220 -21.35 -2.29 34.15
N LYS A 221 -20.69 -1.30 34.75
CA LYS A 221 -19.30 -0.97 34.43
C LYS A 221 -18.39 -2.04 35.04
N MET A 222 -17.61 -2.72 34.20
CA MET A 222 -16.73 -3.81 34.61
C MET A 222 -15.32 -3.68 34.05
N THR A 223 -14.37 -4.31 34.73
CA THR A 223 -12.98 -4.43 34.27
C THR A 223 -12.65 -5.90 34.06
N VAL A 224 -12.34 -6.29 32.82
CA VAL A 224 -11.86 -7.64 32.47
C VAL A 224 -10.39 -7.54 32.08
N LYS A 225 -9.56 -8.49 32.54
CA LYS A 225 -8.12 -8.53 32.22
C LYS A 225 -7.67 -9.93 31.81
N ILE A 226 -6.68 -10.00 30.92
CA ILE A 226 -5.82 -11.18 30.74
C ILE A 226 -4.43 -10.78 31.25
N GLY A 227 -3.97 -11.42 32.34
CA GLY A 227 -2.78 -11.00 33.07
C GLY A 227 -2.83 -9.52 33.46
N LYS A 228 -1.82 -8.75 33.06
CA LYS A 228 -1.74 -7.29 33.30
C LYS A 228 -2.61 -6.45 32.34
N LYS A 229 -3.11 -7.01 31.23
CA LYS A 229 -3.77 -6.25 30.15
C LYS A 229 -5.29 -6.19 30.34
N THR A 230 -5.82 -4.98 30.55
CA THR A 230 -7.27 -4.70 30.49
C THR A 230 -7.81 -4.86 29.08
N LEU A 231 -8.93 -5.55 28.93
CA LEU A 231 -9.62 -5.82 27.66
C LEU A 231 -10.68 -4.74 27.34
N ASN A 232 -10.98 -4.56 26.05
CA ASN A 232 -11.98 -3.61 25.56
C ASN A 232 -13.40 -4.26 25.50
N PRO A 233 -14.41 -3.75 26.24
CA PRO A 233 -15.77 -4.30 26.29
C PRO A 233 -16.55 -4.26 24.97
N LYS A 234 -16.04 -3.60 23.92
CA LYS A 234 -16.69 -3.55 22.59
C LYS A 234 -16.04 -4.45 21.53
N THR A 235 -14.84 -5.00 21.77
CA THR A 235 -14.07 -5.72 20.73
C THR A 235 -13.43 -7.03 21.19
N ASP A 236 -13.19 -7.18 22.49
CA ASP A 236 -12.36 -8.27 23.02
C ASP A 236 -13.23 -9.37 23.66
N TYR A 237 -14.42 -9.02 24.15
CA TYR A 237 -15.37 -9.96 24.75
C TYR A 237 -16.84 -9.54 24.57
N ILE A 238 -17.74 -10.52 24.68
CA ILE A 238 -19.20 -10.36 24.83
C ILE A 238 -19.56 -10.61 26.30
N VAL A 239 -20.55 -9.89 26.81
CA VAL A 239 -21.01 -9.96 28.21
C VAL A 239 -22.32 -10.74 28.31
N TYR A 240 -22.40 -11.64 29.29
CA TYR A 240 -23.58 -12.44 29.59
C TYR A 240 -23.93 -12.38 31.08
N TYR A 241 -25.21 -12.49 31.38
CA TYR A 241 -25.79 -12.36 32.71
C TYR A 241 -26.62 -13.59 33.07
N SER A 242 -26.73 -13.89 34.37
CA SER A 242 -27.65 -14.89 34.93
C SER A 242 -28.17 -14.44 36.30
N SER A 243 -29.30 -14.99 36.74
CA SER A 243 -29.80 -14.86 38.12
C SER A 243 -29.11 -15.81 39.09
N TYR A 244 -28.40 -16.83 38.60
CA TYR A 244 -27.72 -17.85 39.40
C TYR A 244 -26.26 -17.99 38.97
N GLU A 245 -25.33 -18.17 39.91
CA GLU A 245 -23.88 -18.24 39.61
C GLU A 245 -23.55 -19.35 38.59
N TYR A 246 -24.22 -20.50 38.73
CA TYR A 246 -24.07 -21.69 37.89
C TYR A 246 -25.25 -21.89 36.92
N GLY A 247 -26.08 -20.86 36.69
CA GLY A 247 -27.24 -20.92 35.81
C GLY A 247 -26.92 -20.71 34.33
N SER A 248 -27.95 -20.70 33.49
CA SER A 248 -27.86 -20.32 32.08
C SER A 248 -27.51 -18.84 31.93
N TYR A 249 -26.62 -18.51 30.99
CA TYR A 249 -26.11 -17.15 30.76
C TYR A 249 -26.61 -16.57 29.43
N SER A 250 -27.21 -15.39 29.45
CA SER A 250 -27.76 -14.68 28.27
C SER A 250 -27.18 -13.28 28.11
N THR A 251 -27.16 -12.74 26.89
CA THR A 251 -26.76 -11.33 26.63
C THR A 251 -27.80 -10.31 27.12
N THR A 252 -29.02 -10.74 27.46
CA THR A 252 -30.09 -9.87 28.00
C THR A 252 -29.65 -9.23 29.32
N ILE A 253 -29.59 -7.90 29.35
CA ILE A 253 -29.27 -7.12 30.56
C ILE A 253 -30.45 -7.20 31.53
N PRO A 254 -30.25 -7.63 32.80
CA PRO A 254 -31.30 -7.61 33.82
C PRO A 254 -31.81 -6.19 34.12
N THR A 255 -33.10 -6.06 34.37
CA THR A 255 -33.77 -4.77 34.64
C THR A 255 -34.24 -4.61 36.08
N ALA A 256 -34.81 -5.67 36.68
CA ALA A 256 -35.37 -5.63 38.03
C ALA A 256 -34.30 -5.46 39.13
N PRO A 257 -34.66 -4.95 40.32
CA PRO A 257 -33.79 -5.02 41.50
C PRO A 257 -33.44 -6.47 41.86
N GLY A 258 -32.22 -6.70 42.33
CA GLY A 258 -31.75 -8.04 42.70
C GLY A 258 -30.24 -8.24 42.59
N THR A 259 -29.78 -9.44 42.91
CA THR A 259 -28.39 -9.87 42.70
C THR A 259 -28.31 -10.71 41.43
N TYR A 260 -27.36 -10.37 40.56
CA TYR A 260 -27.12 -11.03 39.29
C TYR A 260 -25.65 -11.37 39.12
N PHE A 261 -25.38 -12.36 38.28
CA PHE A 261 -24.05 -12.88 38.02
C PHE A 261 -23.65 -12.54 36.58
N VAL A 262 -22.40 -12.11 36.38
CA VAL A 262 -21.84 -11.80 35.05
C VAL A 262 -20.68 -12.72 34.71
N LYS A 263 -20.67 -13.19 33.47
CA LYS A 263 -19.60 -13.97 32.84
C LYS A 263 -19.33 -13.39 31.43
N VAL A 264 -18.14 -13.61 30.87
CA VAL A 264 -17.79 -13.06 29.55
C VAL A 264 -17.19 -14.13 28.64
N GLN A 265 -17.42 -14.02 27.33
CA GLN A 265 -16.77 -14.86 26.31
C GLN A 265 -15.86 -14.04 25.41
N GLY A 266 -14.76 -14.62 24.95
CA GLY A 266 -13.85 -13.99 23.99
C GLY A 266 -14.50 -13.75 22.63
N THR A 267 -14.20 -12.62 21.99
CA THR A 267 -14.62 -12.33 20.61
C THR A 267 -13.53 -11.57 19.83
N GLY A 268 -13.78 -11.28 18.55
CA GLY A 268 -12.86 -10.52 17.70
C GLY A 268 -11.49 -11.19 17.58
N ASN A 269 -10.49 -10.59 18.23
CA ASN A 269 -9.11 -11.09 18.30
C ASN A 269 -8.93 -12.39 19.10
N PHE A 270 -9.95 -12.81 19.85
CA PHE A 270 -9.92 -14.00 20.70
C PHE A 270 -10.72 -15.17 20.11
N LYS A 271 -10.39 -16.39 20.57
CA LYS A 271 -11.17 -17.61 20.31
C LYS A 271 -12.59 -17.43 20.85
N SER A 272 -13.58 -17.63 19.99
CA SER A 272 -15.01 -17.59 20.32
C SER A 272 -15.42 -18.81 21.15
N GLY A 273 -16.49 -18.67 21.95
CA GLY A 273 -17.01 -19.75 22.82
C GLY A 273 -16.23 -19.97 24.12
N VAL A 274 -14.99 -19.45 24.22
CA VAL A 274 -14.15 -19.56 25.41
C VAL A 274 -14.61 -18.52 26.45
N TRP A 275 -14.94 -18.99 27.65
CA TRP A 275 -15.42 -18.17 28.78
C TRP A 275 -14.27 -17.65 29.67
N SER A 276 -14.58 -16.64 30.51
CA SER A 276 -13.72 -16.20 31.61
C SER A 276 -13.54 -17.26 32.71
N VAL A 277 -12.38 -17.25 33.38
CA VAL A 277 -12.04 -18.15 34.51
C VAL A 277 -13.02 -18.04 35.68
N ASN A 278 -13.69 -16.89 35.81
CA ASN A 278 -14.56 -16.60 36.92
C ASN A 278 -15.86 -15.93 36.47
N VAL A 279 -16.85 -16.07 37.33
CA VAL A 279 -18.05 -15.25 37.43
C VAL A 279 -17.78 -14.08 38.38
N LYS A 280 -18.59 -13.01 38.31
CA LYS A 280 -18.73 -12.03 39.40
C LYS A 280 -20.19 -11.68 39.68
N PRO A 281 -20.61 -11.52 40.94
CA PRO A 281 -21.90 -10.92 41.26
C PRO A 281 -21.89 -9.41 41.06
N PHE A 282 -23.06 -8.83 40.83
CA PHE A 282 -23.38 -7.40 40.94
C PHE A 282 -24.84 -7.24 41.39
N THR A 283 -25.19 -6.09 41.95
CA THR A 283 -26.57 -5.81 42.41
C THR A 283 -27.19 -4.67 41.62
N ILE A 284 -28.47 -4.80 41.29
CA ILE A 284 -29.35 -3.69 40.92
C ILE A 284 -30.14 -3.30 42.18
N LYS A 285 -30.07 -2.02 42.58
CA LYS A 285 -30.68 -1.48 43.81
C LYS A 285 -31.56 -0.27 43.50
#